data_AF-A0A7V5XD18-F1
#
_entry.id   AF-A0A7V5XD18-F1
#
_cell.length_a   1.000
_cell.length_b   1.000
_cell.length_c   1.000
_cell.angle_alpha   90.00
_cell.angle_beta   90.00
_cell.angle_gamma   90.00
#
_symmetry.space_group_name_H-M   'P 1'
#
loop_
_entity.id
_entity.type
_entity.pdbx_description
1 polymer ?
#
loop_
_entity_poly.entity_id
_entity_poly.type
_entity_poly.pdbx_seq_one_letter_code
_entity_poly.pdbx_strand_id
1 'polypeptide(L)'
;MITDAERRTAGQINRAPRQATVSLQDRRNDFDVCNEVQVSSTHAVRNAVQELFQHSFPAADFDAIWLAFHDFDRLFDGRYEDYLGCDTVYHDKQHSLDMTLAMARLLTGYERSCSAEDRLGAERAVLGVITAL
;
A
#
# COMPACT_ATOMS: atom_id res chain seq x y z
N MET A 1 39.07 24.96 55.12
CA MET A 1 38.15 23.97 55.70
C MET A 1 36.78 24.29 55.11
N ILE A 2 36.24 23.57 54.13
CA ILE A 2 36.10 22.11 53.94
C ILE A 2 36.41 21.76 52.47
N THR A 3 36.94 20.55 52.23
CA THR A 3 37.60 20.04 51.02
C THR A 3 36.68 19.50 49.91
N ASP A 4 37.21 19.51 48.68
CA ASP A 4 36.77 18.70 47.53
C ASP A 4 36.77 17.20 47.84
N ALA A 5 35.61 16.54 47.72
CA ALA A 5 35.40 15.17 47.20
C ALA A 5 33.94 14.73 47.46
N GLU A 6 33.32 14.08 46.47
CA GLU A 6 32.06 13.29 46.56
C GLU A 6 30.70 13.97 46.32
N ARG A 7 30.48 14.48 45.10
CA ARG A 7 29.15 14.32 44.46
C ARG A 7 29.26 14.09 42.96
N ARG A 8 29.69 12.87 42.61
CA ARG A 8 29.57 12.33 41.26
C ARG A 8 28.09 12.08 40.92
N THR A 9 27.74 12.41 39.67
CA THR A 9 26.76 11.73 38.81
C THR A 9 25.31 11.59 39.30
N ALA A 10 24.45 12.53 38.91
CA ALA A 10 23.03 12.24 38.65
C ALA A 10 22.82 12.24 37.13
N GLY A 11 22.51 11.06 36.60
CA GLY A 11 22.55 10.72 35.19
C GLY A 11 21.61 11.53 34.30
N GLN A 12 22.15 11.94 33.17
CA GLN A 12 21.44 12.33 31.98
C GLN A 12 20.65 11.11 31.47
N ILE A 13 19.37 11.05 31.81
CA ILE A 13 18.44 10.01 31.34
C ILE A 13 18.19 10.21 29.84
N ASN A 14 19.05 9.61 29.01
CA ASN A 14 18.75 9.33 27.61
C ASN A 14 17.52 8.44 27.54
N ARG A 15 16.33 9.04 27.36
CA ARG A 15 15.14 8.28 26.99
C ARG A 15 15.28 7.90 25.52
N ALA A 16 15.62 6.63 25.28
CA ALA A 16 15.45 6.03 23.97
C ALA A 16 14.00 6.26 23.48
N PRO A 17 13.77 6.49 22.18
CA PRO A 17 12.41 6.58 21.66
C PRO A 17 11.69 5.27 22.00
N ARG A 18 10.52 5.37 22.65
CA ARG A 18 9.64 4.21 22.83
C ARG A 18 9.37 3.68 21.42
N GLN A 19 9.86 2.48 21.12
CA GLN A 19 9.33 1.70 20.01
C GLN A 19 7.83 1.58 20.28
N ALA A 20 7.03 2.30 19.50
CA ALA A 20 5.58 2.19 19.59
C ALA A 20 5.23 0.76 19.20
N THR A 21 4.81 -0.04 20.17
CA THR A 21 4.27 -1.36 19.91
C THR A 21 2.97 -1.16 19.13
N VAL A 22 3.03 -1.27 17.80
CA VAL A 22 1.83 -1.20 16.94
C VAL A 22 0.89 -2.31 17.40
N SER A 23 -0.33 -1.98 17.83
CA SER A 23 -1.26 -2.98 18.32
C SER A 23 -1.74 -3.87 17.18
N LEU A 24 -2.19 -5.09 17.49
CA LEU A 24 -2.82 -5.96 16.49
C LEU A 24 -4.09 -5.33 15.89
N GLN A 25 -4.77 -4.47 16.63
CA GLN A 25 -5.92 -3.70 16.15
C GLN A 25 -5.50 -2.65 15.11
N ASP A 26 -4.41 -1.93 15.36
CA ASP A 26 -3.89 -0.91 14.43
C ASP A 26 -3.41 -1.55 13.13
N ARG A 27 -2.72 -2.70 13.24
CA ARG A 27 -2.35 -3.51 12.06
C ARG A 27 -3.57 -3.99 11.27
N ARG A 28 -4.67 -4.37 11.92
CA ARG A 28 -5.87 -4.84 11.22
C ARG A 28 -6.56 -3.78 10.39
N ASN A 29 -6.42 -2.51 10.77
CA ASN A 29 -7.02 -1.42 10.00
C ASN A 29 -6.13 -0.97 8.83
N ASP A 30 -4.81 -1.11 8.94
CA ASP A 30 -3.88 -0.67 7.90
C ASP A 30 -3.58 -1.73 6.82
N PHE A 31 -3.87 -3.00 7.11
CA PHE A 31 -3.53 -4.14 6.25
C PHE A 31 -4.78 -4.80 5.67
N ASP A 32 -4.58 -5.51 4.56
CA ASP A 32 -5.61 -6.31 3.92
C ASP A 32 -6.14 -7.41 4.86
N VAL A 33 -7.24 -8.06 4.47
CA VAL A 33 -7.90 -9.10 5.28
C VAL A 33 -7.00 -10.30 5.63
N CYS A 34 -5.94 -10.55 4.85
CA CYS A 34 -4.94 -11.59 5.10
C CYS A 34 -3.78 -11.10 5.99
N ASN A 35 -3.72 -9.80 6.31
CA ASN A 35 -2.68 -9.14 7.11
C ASN A 35 -1.27 -9.28 6.49
N GLU A 36 -1.19 -9.19 5.16
CA GLU A 36 0.04 -9.33 4.36
C GLU A 36 0.44 -8.01 3.68
N VAL A 37 -0.53 -7.30 3.09
CA VAL A 37 -0.30 -6.07 2.32
C VAL A 37 -0.85 -4.88 3.09
N GLN A 38 -0.03 -3.85 3.31
CA GLN A 38 -0.48 -2.61 3.94
C GLN A 38 -1.30 -1.78 2.94
N VAL A 39 -2.63 -1.86 3.02
CA VAL A 39 -3.56 -1.16 2.12
C VAL A 39 -3.64 0.34 2.40
N SER A 40 -3.12 0.82 3.53
CA SER A 40 -2.91 2.27 3.77
C SER A 40 -1.68 2.84 3.04
N SER A 41 -0.96 2.02 2.26
CA SER A 41 0.23 2.43 1.50
C SER A 41 0.10 2.12 0.01
N THR A 42 0.00 3.18 -0.82
CA THR A 42 -0.03 3.07 -2.29
C THR A 42 1.12 2.23 -2.83
N HIS A 43 2.33 2.42 -2.27
CA HIS A 43 3.53 1.71 -2.71
C HIS A 43 3.45 0.20 -2.40
N ALA A 44 2.97 -0.17 -1.21
CA ALA A 44 2.82 -1.56 -0.83
C ALA A 44 1.81 -2.28 -1.73
N VAL A 45 0.67 -1.64 -1.99
CA VAL A 45 -0.39 -2.18 -2.85
C VAL A 45 0.10 -2.29 -4.30
N ARG A 46 0.73 -1.25 -4.86
CA ARG A 46 1.29 -1.28 -6.21
C ARG A 46 2.27 -2.44 -6.40
N ASN A 47 3.17 -2.66 -5.42
CA ASN A 47 4.15 -3.73 -5.51
C ASN A 47 3.50 -5.12 -5.46
N ALA A 48 2.50 -5.30 -4.59
CA ALA A 48 1.74 -6.55 -4.55
C ALA A 48 0.96 -6.79 -5.86
N VAL A 49 0.34 -5.76 -6.42
CA VAL A 49 -0.33 -5.83 -7.72
C VAL A 49 0.66 -6.15 -8.84
N GLN A 50 1.85 -5.55 -8.83
CA GLN A 50 2.90 -5.84 -9.80
C GLN A 50 3.33 -7.31 -9.73
N GLU A 51 3.57 -7.84 -8.53
CA GLU A 51 3.95 -9.24 -8.33
C GLU A 51 2.87 -10.19 -8.87
N LEU A 52 1.61 -9.96 -8.52
CA LEU A 52 0.48 -10.75 -9.01
C LEU A 52 0.36 -10.67 -10.54
N PHE A 53 0.44 -9.46 -11.11
CA PHE A 53 0.28 -9.22 -12.53
C PHE A 53 1.40 -9.88 -13.35
N GLN A 54 2.66 -9.65 -12.97
CA GLN A 54 3.82 -10.20 -13.68
C GLN A 54 3.91 -11.73 -13.54
N HIS A 55 3.38 -12.31 -12.46
CA HIS A 55 3.26 -13.76 -12.35
C HIS A 55 2.30 -14.35 -13.40
N SER A 56 1.18 -13.68 -13.68
CA SER A 56 0.21 -14.13 -14.70
C SER A 56 0.60 -13.73 -16.13
N PHE A 57 1.29 -12.60 -16.29
CA PHE A 57 1.66 -12.03 -17.60
C PHE A 57 3.15 -11.64 -17.67
N PRO A 58 4.08 -12.61 -17.70
CA PRO A 58 5.52 -12.33 -17.57
C PRO A 58 6.13 -11.45 -18.67
N ALA A 59 5.49 -11.39 -19.84
CA ALA A 59 5.94 -10.59 -20.99
C ALA A 59 5.17 -9.27 -21.14
N ALA A 60 4.17 -9.01 -20.30
CA ALA A 60 3.39 -7.78 -20.38
C ALA A 60 4.07 -6.63 -19.64
N ASP A 61 3.92 -5.43 -20.19
CA ASP A 61 4.38 -4.20 -19.56
C ASP A 61 3.51 -3.83 -18.36
N PHE A 62 4.13 -3.23 -17.34
CA PHE A 62 3.49 -2.75 -16.13
C PHE A 62 3.41 -1.21 -16.05
N ASP A 63 4.04 -0.49 -16.99
CA ASP A 63 4.18 0.97 -16.93
C ASP A 63 2.83 1.70 -16.86
N ALA A 64 1.80 1.22 -17.56
CA ALA A 64 0.46 1.82 -17.50
C ALA A 64 -0.18 1.71 -16.11
N ILE A 65 -0.04 0.55 -15.44
CA ILE A 65 -0.53 0.36 -14.08
C ILE A 65 0.31 1.20 -13.12
N TRP A 66 1.63 1.23 -13.28
CA TRP A 66 2.51 2.06 -12.47
C TRP A 66 2.14 3.54 -12.52
N LEU A 67 1.90 4.06 -13.73
CA LEU A 67 1.50 5.45 -13.93
C LEU A 67 0.14 5.75 -13.31
N ALA A 68 -0.82 4.82 -13.44
CA ALA A 68 -2.12 4.96 -12.80
C ALA A 68 -2.00 5.05 -11.27
N PHE A 69 -1.17 4.22 -10.63
CA PHE A 69 -0.90 4.34 -9.19
C PHE A 69 -0.22 5.66 -8.83
N HIS A 70 0.72 6.14 -9.65
CA HIS A 70 1.39 7.42 -9.44
C HIS A 70 0.40 8.59 -9.47
N ASP A 71 -0.48 8.61 -10.47
CA ASP A 71 -1.46 9.68 -10.63
C ASP A 71 -2.59 9.59 -9.59
N PHE A 72 -3.06 8.38 -9.27
CA PHE A 72 -3.99 8.11 -8.18
C PHE A 72 -3.50 8.68 -6.85
N ASP A 73 -2.24 8.42 -6.50
CA ASP A 73 -1.62 8.90 -5.26
C ASP A 73 -1.64 10.44 -5.16
N ARG A 74 -1.34 11.10 -6.28
CA ARG A 74 -1.36 12.56 -6.38
C ARG A 74 -2.77 13.13 -6.35
N LEU A 75 -3.73 12.49 -7.01
CA LEU A 75 -5.13 12.89 -7.03
C LEU A 75 -5.72 12.84 -5.62
N PHE A 76 -5.60 11.70 -4.93
CA PHE A 76 -6.17 11.53 -3.59
C PHE A 76 -5.49 12.40 -2.54
N ASP A 77 -4.21 12.73 -2.69
CA ASP A 77 -3.50 13.63 -1.77
C ASP A 77 -3.66 15.12 -2.12
N GLY A 78 -4.34 15.48 -3.22
CA GLY A 78 -4.44 16.87 -3.67
C GLY A 78 -3.12 17.47 -4.18
N ARG A 79 -2.21 16.62 -4.66
CA ARG A 79 -0.92 16.97 -5.30
C ARG A 79 -0.99 16.93 -6.83
N TYR A 80 -2.18 16.69 -7.39
CA TYR A 80 -2.46 16.83 -8.81
C TYR A 80 -2.96 18.24 -9.08
N GLU A 81 -2.43 18.87 -10.12
CA GLU A 81 -2.76 20.26 -10.47
C GLU A 81 -4.27 20.42 -10.66
N ASP A 82 -4.84 21.46 -10.06
CA ASP A 82 -6.29 21.77 -10.05
C ASP A 82 -7.21 20.79 -9.28
N TYR A 83 -6.70 19.80 -8.56
CA TYR A 83 -7.50 18.88 -7.73
C TYR A 83 -7.27 19.09 -6.22
N LEU A 84 -8.35 18.97 -5.45
CA LEU A 84 -8.30 18.87 -3.99
C LEU A 84 -8.13 17.40 -3.57
N GLY A 85 -7.48 17.17 -2.44
CA GLY A 85 -7.36 15.83 -1.87
C GLY A 85 -8.72 15.29 -1.42
N CYS A 86 -8.89 13.96 -1.50
CA CYS A 86 -10.11 13.30 -1.06
C CYS A 86 -10.20 13.32 0.47
N ASP A 87 -11.33 13.82 0.99
CA ASP A 87 -11.60 13.94 2.43
C ASP A 87 -12.83 13.13 2.89
N THR A 88 -13.30 12.20 2.05
CA THR A 88 -14.44 11.35 2.41
C THR A 88 -14.05 10.28 3.42
N VAL A 89 -15.01 9.83 4.23
CA VAL A 89 -14.76 8.88 5.34
C VAL A 89 -14.65 7.42 4.88
N TYR A 90 -15.09 7.11 3.67
CA TYR A 90 -15.16 5.72 3.18
C TYR A 90 -14.69 5.55 1.74
N HIS A 91 -15.02 6.47 0.84
CA HIS A 91 -14.48 6.47 -0.52
C HIS A 91 -13.12 7.19 -0.54
N ASP A 92 -12.25 6.75 0.36
CA ASP A 92 -10.94 7.31 0.59
C ASP A 92 -9.85 6.51 -0.15
N LYS A 93 -8.62 6.99 0.00
CA LYS A 93 -7.45 6.40 -0.64
C LYS A 93 -7.25 4.93 -0.23
N GLN A 94 -7.42 4.63 1.05
CA GLN A 94 -7.20 3.29 1.57
C GLN A 94 -8.24 2.31 1.01
N HIS A 95 -9.51 2.72 0.94
CA HIS A 95 -10.58 1.90 0.39
C HIS A 95 -10.37 1.59 -1.10
N SER A 96 -9.99 2.59 -1.92
CA SER A 96 -9.63 2.36 -3.33
C SER A 96 -8.44 1.40 -3.47
N LEU A 97 -7.43 1.50 -2.60
CA LEU A 97 -6.27 0.59 -2.62
C LEU A 97 -6.64 -0.85 -2.25
N ASP A 98 -7.50 -1.04 -1.25
CA ASP A 98 -8.01 -2.37 -0.87
C ASP A 98 -8.83 -2.99 -2.01
N MET A 99 -9.72 -2.21 -2.63
CA MET A 99 -10.49 -2.63 -3.82
C MET A 99 -9.60 -2.98 -5.01
N THR A 100 -8.54 -2.21 -5.25
CA THR A 100 -7.57 -2.48 -6.33
C THR A 100 -6.81 -3.79 -6.09
N LEU A 101 -6.36 -4.04 -4.85
CA LEU A 101 -5.70 -5.29 -4.49
C LEU A 101 -6.63 -6.49 -4.68
N ALA A 102 -7.89 -6.35 -4.25
CA ALA A 102 -8.91 -7.39 -4.45
C ALA A 102 -9.15 -7.67 -5.94
N MET A 103 -9.28 -6.62 -6.77
CA MET A 103 -9.45 -6.76 -8.22
C MET A 103 -8.26 -7.47 -8.86
N ALA A 104 -7.02 -7.11 -8.52
CA ALA A 104 -5.81 -7.78 -9.03
C ALA A 104 -5.79 -9.28 -8.66
N ARG A 105 -6.12 -9.61 -7.41
CA ARG A 105 -6.21 -11.02 -6.95
C ARG A 105 -7.29 -11.79 -7.73
N LEU A 106 -8.46 -11.20 -7.96
CA LEU A 106 -9.54 -11.82 -8.73
C LEU A 106 -9.15 -12.03 -10.20
N LEU A 107 -8.63 -11.00 -10.86
CA LEU A 107 -8.23 -11.07 -12.27
C LEU A 107 -7.15 -12.12 -12.50
N THR A 108 -6.06 -12.07 -11.72
CA THR A 108 -4.95 -13.01 -11.85
C THR A 108 -5.32 -14.43 -11.43
N GLY A 109 -6.20 -14.59 -10.43
CA GLY A 109 -6.76 -15.87 -10.03
C GLY A 109 -7.63 -16.50 -11.12
N TYR A 110 -8.51 -15.71 -11.74
CA TYR A 110 -9.32 -16.14 -12.88
C TYR A 110 -8.46 -16.54 -14.07
N GLU A 111 -7.53 -15.68 -14.50
CA GLU A 111 -6.62 -15.92 -15.63
C GLU A 111 -5.86 -17.26 -15.50
N ARG A 112 -5.45 -17.60 -14.27
CA ARG A 112 -4.70 -18.82 -13.97
C ARG A 112 -5.56 -20.07 -13.85
N SER A 113 -6.85 -19.91 -13.55
CA SER A 113 -7.76 -21.04 -13.29
C SER A 113 -8.69 -21.37 -14.46
N CYS A 114 -8.96 -20.41 -15.34
CA CYS A 114 -9.81 -20.62 -16.51
C CYS A 114 -9.11 -21.38 -17.64
N SER A 115 -9.92 -21.83 -18.60
CA SER A 115 -9.43 -22.43 -19.83
C SER A 115 -8.71 -21.38 -20.69
N ALA A 116 -7.86 -21.80 -21.64
CA ALA A 116 -7.10 -20.87 -22.46
C ALA A 116 -7.98 -19.96 -23.34
N GLU A 117 -9.16 -20.45 -23.74
CA GLU A 117 -10.15 -19.74 -24.54
C GLU A 117 -10.93 -18.68 -23.75
N ASP A 118 -11.02 -18.83 -22.43
CA ASP A 118 -11.71 -17.90 -21.52
C ASP A 118 -10.79 -16.81 -20.95
N ARG A 119 -9.46 -16.92 -21.17
CA ARG A 119 -8.48 -15.97 -20.65
C ARG A 119 -8.77 -14.54 -21.11
N LEU A 120 -8.68 -13.61 -20.17
CA LEU A 120 -8.91 -12.19 -20.43
C LEU A 120 -7.75 -11.58 -21.22
N GLY A 121 -6.54 -12.06 -20.94
CA GLY A 121 -5.30 -11.50 -21.47
C GLY A 121 -4.86 -10.22 -20.76
N ALA A 122 -3.59 -9.86 -20.97
CA ALA A 122 -2.93 -8.79 -20.22
C ALA A 122 -3.60 -7.42 -20.40
N GLU A 123 -4.02 -7.06 -21.61
CA GLU A 123 -4.62 -5.75 -21.89
C GLU A 123 -5.92 -5.52 -21.08
N ARG A 124 -6.78 -6.54 -21.01
CA ARG A 124 -8.03 -6.47 -20.23
C ARG A 124 -7.73 -6.48 -18.73
N ALA A 125 -6.70 -7.21 -18.29
CA ALA A 125 -6.27 -7.18 -16.90
C ALA A 125 -5.74 -5.80 -16.49
N VAL A 126 -4.94 -5.12 -17.35
CA VAL A 126 -4.49 -3.74 -17.13
C VAL A 126 -5.69 -2.81 -16.97
N LEU A 127 -6.65 -2.86 -17.90
CA LEU A 127 -7.87 -2.05 -17.82
C LEU A 127 -8.64 -2.31 -16.52
N GLY A 128 -8.79 -3.57 -16.12
CA GLY A 128 -9.49 -3.96 -14.91
C GLY A 128 -8.83 -3.43 -13.64
N VAL A 129 -7.49 -3.49 -13.54
CA VAL A 129 -6.74 -2.93 -12.41
C VAL A 129 -6.87 -1.41 -12.37
N ILE A 130 -6.69 -0.71 -13.49
CA ILE A 130 -6.77 0.75 -13.54
C ILE A 130 -8.17 1.25 -13.19
N THR A 131 -9.22 0.54 -13.61
CA THR A 131 -10.62 0.91 -13.31
C THR A 131 -10.98 0.75 -11.82
N ALA A 132 -10.19 -0.02 -11.07
CA ALA A 132 -10.43 -0.26 -9.64
C ALA A 132 -9.75 0.77 -8.70
N LEU A 133 -8.91 1.66 -9.25
CA LEU A 133 -8.28 2.78 -8.53
C LEU A 133 -9.26 3.95 -8.38
#